data_AF-A0A7S2T7Z8-F1
#
_entry.id   AF-A0A7S2T7Z8-F1
#
_cell.length_a   1.000
_cell.length_b   1.000
_cell.length_c   1.000
_cell.angle_alpha   90.00
_cell.angle_beta   90.00
_cell.angle_gamma   90.00
#
_symmetry.space_group_name_H-M   'P 1'
#
loop_
_entity.id
_entity.type
_entity.pdbx_description
1 polymer ?
#
loop_
_entity_poly.entity_id
_entity_poly.type
_entity_poly.pdbx_seq_one_letter_code
_entity_poly.pdbx_strand_id
1 'polypeptide(L)'
;MEDGSRSAALASESPTTSLSSSSSKAIRLPLRGITAGEITTTTKQNQAKFWHGSFRVLGGAESKRERVLPLLRALRKVETSNCPLPAPAGDEGKSVGPLQIGFAYHQDAWDLPKDGCRDTWHTKCQGLEYSEQTCLRYWARWCPWALQFNDLEALARAHNGGPRFHRALKTGRYW
;
A
#
# COMPACT_ATOMS: atom_id res chain seq x y z
N MET A 1 19.05 75.05 -11.23
CA MET A 1 20.34 74.35 -11.27
C MET A 1 20.04 72.94 -11.77
N GLU A 2 20.43 72.71 -13.04
CA GLU A 2 20.61 71.45 -13.81
C GLU A 2 19.50 70.39 -13.75
N ASP A 3 18.74 70.07 -14.81
CA ASP A 3 19.03 69.65 -16.20
C ASP A 3 19.55 68.19 -16.35
N GLY A 4 18.82 67.43 -17.19
CA GLY A 4 19.37 66.41 -18.06
C GLY A 4 19.20 64.96 -17.58
N SER A 5 18.86 63.95 -18.38
CA SER A 5 18.70 63.86 -19.82
C SER A 5 17.97 62.55 -20.20
N ARG A 6 17.39 62.59 -21.41
CA ARG A 6 16.68 61.58 -22.22
C ARG A 6 17.40 60.23 -22.44
N SER A 7 16.61 59.18 -22.72
CA SER A 7 16.68 58.29 -23.91
C SER A 7 15.66 57.14 -23.77
N ALA A 8 14.59 56.99 -24.55
CA ALA A 8 14.43 56.80 -26.00
C ALA A 8 14.81 55.39 -26.52
N ALA A 9 13.76 54.62 -26.84
CA ALA A 9 13.58 53.67 -27.94
C ALA A 9 14.53 52.47 -28.10
N LEU A 10 13.97 51.26 -28.30
CA LEU A 10 13.98 50.62 -29.62
C LEU A 10 13.02 49.41 -29.64
N ALA A 11 12.13 49.41 -30.63
CA ALA A 11 11.41 48.23 -31.08
C ALA A 11 12.37 47.29 -31.83
N SER A 12 12.14 45.97 -31.76
CA SER A 12 12.69 45.02 -32.73
C SER A 12 11.63 43.99 -33.10
N GLU A 13 11.32 43.99 -34.37
CA GLU A 13 10.37 43.12 -35.06
C GLU A 13 10.86 41.66 -35.16
N SER A 14 9.84 40.80 -35.36
CA SER A 14 9.73 39.43 -35.86
C SER A 14 10.95 38.74 -36.52
N PRO A 15 10.95 37.39 -36.54
CA PRO A 15 10.58 36.78 -37.82
C PRO A 15 9.64 35.57 -37.71
N THR A 16 8.66 35.59 -38.61
CA THR A 16 7.91 34.45 -39.15
C THR A 16 8.83 33.39 -39.76
N THR A 17 8.56 32.12 -39.45
CA THR A 17 8.98 30.97 -40.28
C THR A 17 7.80 30.04 -40.51
N SER A 18 7.41 29.96 -41.79
CA SER A 18 6.48 29.02 -42.39
C SER A 18 7.17 27.70 -42.79
N LEU A 19 6.34 26.72 -43.22
CA LEU A 19 6.64 25.42 -43.87
C LEU A 19 6.75 24.25 -42.88
N SER A 20 6.20 23.06 -43.10
CA SER A 20 5.53 22.45 -44.25
C SER A 20 4.80 21.19 -43.75
N SER A 21 3.61 20.93 -44.29
CA SER A 21 2.87 19.67 -44.12
C SER A 21 3.70 18.48 -44.62
N SER A 22 3.73 17.39 -43.85
CA SER A 22 4.16 16.09 -44.37
C SER A 22 3.13 15.03 -44.01
N SER A 23 2.50 14.49 -45.05
CA SER A 23 1.39 13.56 -45.03
C SER A 23 1.91 12.14 -44.81
N SER A 24 1.66 11.54 -43.65
CA SER A 24 1.97 10.12 -43.43
C SER A 24 0.85 9.23 -43.99
N LYS A 25 1.14 8.55 -45.10
CA LYS A 25 0.32 7.48 -45.68
C LYS A 25 0.09 6.37 -44.65
N ALA A 26 -1.18 6.10 -44.34
CA ALA A 26 -1.60 4.92 -43.59
C ALA A 26 -1.44 3.66 -44.47
N ILE A 27 -0.54 2.76 -44.09
CA ILE A 27 -0.39 1.44 -44.70
C ILE A 27 -1.40 0.51 -44.02
N ARG A 28 -2.47 0.15 -44.72
CA ARG A 28 -3.45 -0.86 -44.30
C ARG A 28 -2.93 -2.25 -44.68
N LEU A 29 -2.52 -3.05 -43.70
CA LEU A 29 -2.21 -4.47 -43.89
C LEU A 29 -3.48 -5.32 -43.69
N PRO A 30 -3.75 -6.33 -44.54
CA PRO A 30 -4.92 -7.19 -44.39
C PRO A 30 -4.75 -8.19 -43.23
N LEU A 31 -5.71 -8.20 -42.32
CA LEU A 31 -5.84 -9.20 -41.26
C LEU A 31 -6.25 -10.55 -41.88
N ARG A 32 -5.31 -11.50 -41.96
CA ARG A 32 -5.63 -12.91 -42.24
C ARG A 32 -6.20 -13.56 -40.98
N GLY A 33 -7.29 -14.29 -41.18
CA GLY A 33 -8.10 -14.92 -40.13
C GLY A 33 -7.33 -15.91 -39.27
N ILE A 34 -7.64 -15.88 -37.98
CA ILE A 34 -7.24 -16.90 -37.01
C ILE A 34 -8.48 -17.75 -36.75
N THR A 35 -8.36 -19.03 -37.09
CA THR A 35 -9.32 -20.10 -36.82
C THR A 35 -9.53 -20.29 -35.33
N ALA A 36 -10.79 -20.48 -34.93
CA ALA A 36 -11.21 -20.77 -33.57
C ALA A 36 -10.62 -22.12 -33.10
N GLY A 37 -9.57 -22.06 -32.28
CA GLY A 37 -9.12 -23.17 -31.44
C GLY A 37 -9.70 -23.02 -30.04
N GLU A 38 -10.33 -24.08 -29.55
CA GLU A 38 -10.92 -24.18 -28.21
C GLU A 38 -9.95 -23.74 -27.12
N ILE A 39 -10.31 -22.68 -26.40
CA ILE A 39 -9.66 -22.30 -25.14
C ILE A 39 -10.50 -22.91 -24.03
N THR A 40 -9.97 -23.98 -23.45
CA THR A 40 -10.43 -24.59 -22.21
C THR A 40 -10.64 -23.52 -21.14
N THR A 41 -11.90 -23.36 -20.71
CA THR A 41 -12.30 -22.46 -19.63
C THR A 41 -11.79 -22.99 -18.29
N THR A 42 -10.54 -22.65 -17.97
CA THR A 42 -10.01 -22.77 -16.61
C THR A 42 -10.52 -21.59 -15.79
N THR A 43 -11.33 -21.95 -14.79
CA THR A 43 -11.91 -21.19 -13.68
C THR A 43 -11.33 -19.79 -13.45
N LYS A 44 -12.17 -18.76 -13.64
CA LYS A 44 -11.93 -17.38 -13.16
C LYS A 44 -11.80 -17.37 -11.64
N GLN A 45 -10.58 -17.56 -11.13
CA GLN A 45 -10.24 -17.14 -9.77
C GLN A 45 -10.21 -15.61 -9.76
N ASN A 46 -10.98 -15.03 -8.83
CA ASN A 46 -11.08 -13.59 -8.59
C ASN A 46 -9.68 -13.02 -8.33
N GLN A 47 -9.08 -12.46 -9.37
CA GLN A 47 -7.89 -11.64 -9.23
C GLN A 47 -8.32 -10.32 -8.60
N ALA A 48 -7.92 -10.07 -7.36
CA ALA A 48 -8.01 -8.76 -6.76
C ALA A 48 -7.27 -7.78 -7.69
N LYS A 49 -7.97 -6.74 -8.16
CA LYS A 49 -7.44 -5.67 -9.00
C LYS A 49 -6.46 -4.83 -8.17
N PHE A 50 -5.25 -5.33 -7.94
CA PHE A 50 -4.23 -4.62 -7.19
C PHE A 50 -2.90 -4.72 -7.95
N TRP A 51 -2.48 -3.60 -8.56
CA TRP A 51 -1.17 -3.35 -9.14
C TRP A 51 -0.71 -4.28 -10.29
N HIS A 52 -0.66 -3.77 -11.52
CA HIS A 52 -0.02 -4.42 -12.68
C HIS A 52 1.53 -4.38 -12.63
N GLY A 53 2.11 -3.97 -11.50
CA GLY A 53 3.54 -4.04 -11.24
C GLY A 53 3.85 -5.34 -10.51
N SER A 54 4.59 -6.24 -11.16
CA SER A 54 5.07 -7.49 -10.59
C SER A 54 6.16 -7.21 -9.53
N PHE A 55 5.81 -6.61 -8.39
CA PHE A 55 6.59 -6.82 -7.19
C PHE A 55 6.21 -8.20 -6.66
N ARG A 56 6.74 -9.23 -7.33
CA ARG A 56 6.92 -10.53 -6.67
C ARG A 56 7.85 -10.23 -5.52
N VAL A 57 7.30 -9.97 -4.33
CA VAL A 57 8.06 -10.20 -3.11
C VAL A 57 8.54 -11.65 -3.26
N LEU A 58 9.84 -11.84 -3.48
CA LEU A 58 10.40 -13.19 -3.55
C LEU A 58 10.21 -13.77 -2.14
N GLY A 59 9.15 -14.56 -1.95
CA GLY A 59 8.61 -14.98 -0.66
C GLY A 59 7.39 -14.15 -0.22
N GLY A 60 6.41 -14.77 0.44
CA GLY A 60 5.27 -14.04 1.02
C GLY A 60 5.72 -12.97 2.03
N ALA A 61 4.84 -12.03 2.41
CA ALA A 61 5.16 -10.97 3.38
C ALA A 61 5.83 -11.51 4.66
N GLU A 62 5.53 -12.76 4.99
CA GLU A 62 6.00 -13.49 6.16
C GLU A 62 7.51 -13.75 6.13
N SER A 63 8.14 -13.79 4.95
CA SER A 63 9.60 -13.88 4.82
C SER A 63 10.32 -12.67 5.42
N LYS A 64 9.61 -11.55 5.60
CA LYS A 64 10.15 -10.32 6.17
C LYS A 64 10.10 -10.29 7.69
N ARG A 65 9.48 -11.29 8.33
CA ARG A 65 9.26 -11.35 9.79
C ARG A 65 10.53 -11.08 10.59
N GLU A 66 11.63 -11.75 10.27
CA GLU A 66 12.89 -11.61 11.02
C GLU A 66 13.42 -10.17 11.02
N ARG A 67 13.25 -9.44 9.92
CA ARG A 67 13.70 -8.04 9.81
C ARG A 67 12.91 -7.09 10.70
N VAL A 68 11.62 -7.37 10.89
CA VAL A 68 10.70 -6.54 11.69
C VAL A 68 10.38 -7.13 13.06
N LEU A 69 10.98 -8.27 13.43
CA LEU A 69 10.75 -8.93 14.71
C LEU A 69 11.00 -8.02 15.92
N PRO A 70 12.03 -7.14 15.93
CA PRO A 70 12.20 -6.17 17.01
C PRO A 70 10.98 -5.24 17.15
N LEU A 71 10.40 -4.78 16.04
CA LEU A 71 9.19 -3.95 16.06
C LEU A 71 7.99 -4.76 16.55
N LEU A 72 7.78 -5.99 16.09
CA LEU A 72 6.67 -6.84 16.56
C LEU A 72 6.73 -7.07 18.08
N ARG A 73 7.94 -7.26 18.64
CA ARG A 73 8.15 -7.35 20.09
C ARG A 73 7.85 -6.03 20.81
N ALA A 74 8.25 -4.90 20.23
CA ALA A 74 7.95 -3.59 20.77
C ALA A 74 6.43 -3.30 20.77
N LEU A 75 5.74 -3.62 19.66
CA LEU A 75 4.29 -3.52 19.56
C LEU A 75 3.61 -4.37 20.65
N ARG A 76 3.98 -5.64 20.81
CA ARG A 76 3.43 -6.48 21.90
C ARG A 76 3.63 -5.87 23.29
N LYS A 77 4.79 -5.25 23.53
CA LYS A 77 5.06 -4.57 24.80
C LYS A 77 4.13 -3.37 25.00
N VAL A 78 3.90 -2.57 23.96
CA VAL A 78 3.00 -1.40 24.01
C VAL A 78 1.54 -1.82 24.17
N GLU A 79 1.09 -2.77 23.34
CA GLU A 79 -0.31 -3.18 23.25
C GLU A 79 -0.78 -3.97 24.47
N THR A 80 0.08 -4.82 25.03
CA THR A 80 -0.34 -5.79 26.07
C THR A 80 0.68 -5.97 27.18
N SER A 81 1.73 -5.14 27.25
CA SER A 81 2.80 -5.28 28.24
C SER A 81 3.48 -6.65 28.27
N ASN A 82 3.47 -7.38 27.14
CA ASN A 82 3.93 -8.78 27.03
C ASN A 82 3.16 -9.76 27.93
N CYS A 83 1.87 -9.52 28.19
CA CYS A 83 1.08 -10.42 29.02
C CYS A 83 1.06 -11.87 28.45
N PRO A 84 0.79 -12.87 29.31
CA PRO A 84 0.48 -14.23 28.88
C PRO A 84 -0.70 -14.25 27.89
N LEU A 85 -0.76 -15.31 27.09
CA LEU A 85 -1.86 -15.53 26.15
C LEU A 85 -2.98 -16.37 26.81
N PRO A 86 -4.26 -16.16 26.44
CA PRO A 86 -4.75 -15.10 25.56
C PRO A 86 -4.64 -13.72 26.23
N ALA A 87 -4.29 -12.70 25.44
CA ALA A 87 -4.23 -11.35 25.95
C ALA A 87 -5.65 -10.80 26.17
N PRO A 88 -5.87 -9.96 27.20
CA PRO A 88 -7.15 -9.27 27.37
C PRO A 88 -7.55 -8.51 26.10
N ALA A 89 -8.82 -8.53 25.77
CA ALA A 89 -9.34 -7.74 24.64
C ALA A 89 -9.33 -6.25 24.99
N GLY A 90 -8.88 -5.42 24.05
CA GLY A 90 -8.87 -3.96 24.17
C GLY A 90 -10.02 -3.32 23.40
N ASP A 91 -10.13 -2.00 23.52
CA ASP A 91 -11.15 -1.18 22.85
C ASP A 91 -12.58 -1.72 23.02
N GLU A 92 -12.93 -2.17 24.23
CA GLU A 92 -14.24 -2.79 24.55
C GLU A 92 -14.53 -4.06 23.72
N GLY A 93 -13.49 -4.82 23.38
CA GLY A 93 -13.60 -6.04 22.58
C GLY A 93 -13.48 -5.82 21.06
N LYS A 94 -13.13 -4.61 20.62
CA LYS A 94 -12.91 -4.31 19.19
C LYS A 94 -11.54 -4.75 18.69
N SER A 95 -10.61 -5.03 19.60
CA SER A 95 -9.22 -5.44 19.34
C SER A 95 -8.89 -6.68 20.19
N VAL A 96 -8.19 -7.66 19.60
CA VAL A 96 -7.92 -8.95 20.27
C VAL A 96 -6.45 -9.35 20.20
N GLY A 97 -6.03 -10.15 21.19
CA GLY A 97 -4.73 -10.82 21.18
C GLY A 97 -3.53 -9.94 21.50
N PRO A 98 -2.31 -10.49 21.40
CA PRO A 98 -1.09 -9.85 21.88
C PRO A 98 -0.72 -8.55 21.16
N LEU A 99 -1.19 -8.38 19.93
CA LEU A 99 -0.96 -7.20 19.10
C LEU A 99 -2.23 -6.35 18.90
N GLN A 100 -3.29 -6.63 19.66
CA GLN A 100 -4.54 -5.86 19.67
C GLN A 100 -5.09 -5.61 18.25
N ILE A 101 -5.29 -6.69 17.50
CA ILE A 101 -5.72 -6.62 16.10
C ILE A 101 -7.23 -6.45 16.04
N GLY A 102 -7.69 -5.38 15.37
CA GLY A 102 -9.11 -5.17 15.10
C GLY A 102 -9.66 -6.03 13.96
N PHE A 103 -10.98 -6.24 13.93
CA PHE A 103 -11.61 -7.10 12.91
C PHE A 103 -11.36 -6.60 11.47
N ALA A 104 -11.54 -5.29 11.21
CA ALA A 104 -11.29 -4.72 9.88
C ALA A 104 -9.81 -4.82 9.46
N TYR A 105 -8.88 -4.71 10.42
CA TYR A 105 -7.46 -4.91 10.18
C TYR A 105 -7.20 -6.34 9.68
N HIS A 106 -7.76 -7.33 10.38
CA HIS A 106 -7.66 -8.74 9.99
C HIS A 106 -8.27 -9.00 8.61
N GLN A 107 -9.45 -8.44 8.33
CA GLN A 107 -10.08 -8.58 7.02
C GLN A 107 -9.22 -8.04 5.89
N ASP A 108 -8.65 -6.85 6.06
CA ASP A 108 -7.75 -6.25 5.08
C ASP A 108 -6.49 -7.08 4.85
N ALA A 109 -5.87 -7.54 5.95
CA ALA A 109 -4.66 -8.35 5.90
C ALA A 109 -4.86 -9.66 5.11
N TRP A 110 -6.04 -10.28 5.25
CA TRP A 110 -6.35 -11.57 4.64
C TRP A 110 -7.24 -11.46 3.38
N ASP A 111 -7.49 -10.25 2.90
CA ASP A 111 -8.38 -9.94 1.75
C ASP A 111 -9.76 -10.61 1.86
N LEU A 112 -10.34 -10.56 3.08
CA LEU A 112 -11.62 -11.19 3.39
C LEU A 112 -12.80 -10.25 3.05
N PRO A 113 -13.98 -10.80 2.70
CA PRO A 113 -15.19 -10.02 2.54
C PRO A 113 -15.62 -9.36 3.86
N LYS A 114 -16.53 -8.38 3.80
CA LYS A 114 -17.02 -7.61 4.97
C LYS A 114 -17.64 -8.47 6.09
N ASP A 115 -18.20 -9.61 5.75
CA ASP A 115 -18.77 -10.57 6.70
C ASP A 115 -17.82 -11.75 6.98
N GLY A 116 -16.58 -11.67 6.50
CA GLY A 116 -15.61 -12.75 6.52
C GLY A 116 -15.10 -13.09 7.92
N CYS A 117 -15.32 -14.34 8.33
CA CYS A 117 -14.57 -15.09 9.35
C CYS A 117 -14.26 -14.37 10.68
N ARG A 118 -15.28 -13.73 11.29
CA ARG A 118 -15.17 -13.14 12.64
C ARG A 118 -14.68 -14.14 13.70
N ASP A 119 -15.08 -15.40 13.60
CA ASP A 119 -14.60 -16.45 14.51
C ASP A 119 -13.10 -16.72 14.32
N THR A 120 -12.61 -16.70 13.08
CA THR A 120 -11.17 -16.88 12.81
C THR A 120 -10.37 -15.73 13.37
N TRP A 121 -10.83 -14.48 13.20
CA TRP A 121 -10.22 -13.32 13.84
C TRP A 121 -10.19 -13.49 15.36
N HIS A 122 -11.35 -13.74 15.98
CA HIS A 122 -11.47 -13.80 17.44
C HIS A 122 -10.65 -14.95 18.07
N THR A 123 -10.49 -16.07 17.37
CA THR A 123 -9.76 -17.25 17.86
C THR A 123 -8.28 -17.23 17.49
N LYS A 124 -7.93 -17.03 16.21
CA LYS A 124 -6.55 -17.15 15.75
C LYS A 124 -5.69 -15.94 16.11
N CYS A 125 -6.25 -14.73 16.12
CA CYS A 125 -5.49 -13.55 16.56
C CYS A 125 -5.17 -13.57 18.07
N GLN A 126 -5.67 -14.53 18.85
CA GLN A 126 -5.17 -14.74 20.22
C GLN A 126 -3.75 -15.34 20.24
N GLY A 127 -3.36 -16.04 19.16
CA GLY A 127 -2.03 -16.59 18.99
C GLY A 127 -1.03 -15.53 18.52
N LEU A 128 0.17 -15.55 19.10
CA LEU A 128 1.23 -14.59 18.74
C LEU A 128 1.64 -14.73 17.28
N GLU A 129 1.91 -15.95 16.81
CA GLU A 129 2.39 -16.19 15.45
C GLU A 129 1.38 -15.71 14.39
N TYR A 130 0.11 -16.07 14.54
CA TYR A 130 -0.93 -15.64 13.60
C TYR A 130 -1.15 -14.12 13.63
N SER A 131 -1.01 -13.50 14.80
CA SER A 131 -1.07 -12.04 14.93
C SER A 131 0.06 -11.37 14.18
N GLU A 132 1.29 -11.87 14.33
CA GLU A 132 2.47 -11.35 13.62
C GLU A 132 2.34 -11.51 12.10
N GLN A 133 1.85 -12.67 11.63
CA GLN A 133 1.54 -12.89 10.21
C GLN A 133 0.48 -11.90 9.71
N THR A 134 -0.55 -11.63 10.52
CA THR A 134 -1.60 -10.67 10.17
C THR A 134 -1.05 -9.25 10.04
N CYS A 135 -0.16 -8.82 10.93
CA CYS A 135 0.53 -7.52 10.81
C CYS A 135 1.36 -7.43 9.53
N LEU A 136 2.17 -8.45 9.23
CA LEU A 136 3.01 -8.49 8.02
C LEU A 136 2.20 -8.37 6.74
N ARG A 137 1.09 -9.10 6.65
CA ARG A 137 0.16 -9.02 5.51
C ARG A 137 -0.52 -7.67 5.40
N TYR A 138 -0.94 -7.09 6.53
CA TYR A 138 -1.53 -5.76 6.55
C TYR A 138 -0.56 -4.69 6.06
N TRP A 139 0.68 -4.73 6.54
CA TRP A 139 1.73 -3.84 6.09
C TRP A 139 2.10 -4.04 4.62
N ALA A 140 2.12 -5.28 4.14
CA ALA A 140 2.34 -5.55 2.72
C ALA A 140 1.23 -4.96 1.84
N ARG A 141 -0.01 -4.90 2.33
CA ARG A 141 -1.13 -4.27 1.62
C ARG A 141 -1.06 -2.75 1.63
N TRP A 142 -0.83 -2.15 2.79
CA TRP A 142 -1.05 -0.71 2.99
C TRP A 142 0.21 0.15 3.04
N CYS A 143 1.35 -0.41 3.42
CA CYS A 143 2.64 0.28 3.46
C CYS A 143 3.80 -0.62 2.94
N PRO A 144 3.69 -1.17 1.71
CA PRO A 144 4.67 -2.13 1.18
C PRO A 144 6.09 -1.58 1.11
N TRP A 145 6.26 -0.28 0.87
CA TRP A 145 7.55 0.39 0.85
C TRP A 145 8.20 0.45 2.22
N ALA A 146 7.43 0.79 3.26
CA ALA A 146 7.92 0.79 4.63
C ALA A 146 8.37 -0.61 5.05
N LEU A 147 7.58 -1.62 4.69
CA LEU A 147 7.91 -3.03 4.94
C LEU A 147 9.12 -3.50 4.12
N GLN A 148 9.34 -2.96 2.92
CA GLN A 148 10.49 -3.32 2.09
C GLN A 148 11.79 -2.74 2.64
N PHE A 149 11.76 -1.47 3.05
CA PHE A 149 12.92 -0.69 3.47
C PHE A 149 13.08 -0.56 4.99
N ASN A 150 12.30 -1.30 5.77
CA ASN A 150 12.39 -1.36 7.23
C ASN A 150 12.15 0.01 7.91
N ASP A 151 11.24 0.81 7.35
CA ASP A 151 10.74 2.04 7.98
C ASP A 151 9.80 1.68 9.14
N LEU A 152 10.41 1.42 10.30
CA LEU A 152 9.70 0.91 11.47
C LEU A 152 8.67 1.91 12.02
N GLU A 153 8.91 3.21 11.87
CA GLU A 153 7.96 4.25 12.28
C GLU A 153 6.69 4.13 11.44
N ALA A 154 6.80 4.10 10.12
CA ALA A 154 5.63 4.00 9.24
C ALA A 154 4.85 2.70 9.48
N LEU A 155 5.53 1.59 9.77
CA LEU A 155 4.90 0.32 10.14
C LEU A 155 4.14 0.43 11.48
N ALA A 156 4.76 1.01 12.51
CA ALA A 156 4.13 1.22 13.82
C ALA A 156 2.90 2.14 13.73
N ARG A 157 3.03 3.24 13.00
CA ARG A 157 1.94 4.20 12.79
C ARG A 157 0.82 3.62 11.95
N ALA A 158 1.13 2.79 10.96
CA ALA A 158 0.13 2.04 10.20
C ALA A 158 -0.61 1.02 11.09
N HIS A 159 0.09 0.39 12.06
CA HIS A 159 -0.52 -0.53 13.02
C HIS A 159 -1.60 0.16 13.86
N ASN A 160 -1.24 1.30 14.46
CA ASN A 160 -2.15 2.09 15.32
C ASN A 160 -3.21 2.90 14.54
N GLY A 161 -2.84 3.43 13.37
CA GLY A 161 -3.63 4.41 12.62
C GLY A 161 -4.38 3.87 11.40
N GLY A 162 -4.12 2.62 11.02
CA GLY A 162 -4.63 2.03 9.80
C GLY A 162 -4.03 2.63 8.51
N PRO A 163 -4.67 2.44 7.34
CA PRO A 163 -4.04 2.69 6.02
C PRO A 163 -3.73 4.15 5.73
N ARG A 164 -4.39 5.06 6.45
CA ARG A 164 -4.26 6.51 6.29
C ARG A 164 -3.48 7.15 7.43
N PHE A 165 -2.61 6.40 8.10
CA PHE A 165 -1.81 6.88 9.24
C PHE A 165 -1.07 8.20 8.95
N HIS A 166 -0.60 8.39 7.72
CA HIS A 166 0.09 9.61 7.28
C HIS A 166 -0.78 10.88 7.36
N ARG A 167 -2.11 10.75 7.38
CA ARG A 167 -3.05 11.89 7.53
C ARG A 167 -3.43 12.16 8.98
N ALA A 168 -3.13 11.23 9.88
CA ALA A 168 -3.57 11.25 11.26
C ALA A 168 -2.41 11.66 12.18
N LEU A 169 -2.39 12.93 12.59
CA LEU A 169 -1.36 13.47 13.51
C LEU A 169 -1.29 12.70 14.83
N LYS A 170 -2.40 12.09 15.28
CA LYS A 170 -2.46 11.25 16.49
C LYS A 170 -1.47 10.07 16.47
N THR A 171 -1.09 9.59 15.28
CA THR A 171 -0.14 8.48 15.15
C THR A 171 1.30 8.90 15.42
N GLY A 172 1.63 10.18 15.33
CA GLY A 172 2.98 10.68 15.61
C GLY A 172 3.38 10.64 17.10
N ARG A 173 2.43 10.45 18.02
CA ARG A 173 2.72 10.25 19.46
C ARG A 173 2.88 8.77 19.86
N TYR A 174 2.51 7.85 18.96
CA TYR A 174 2.59 6.42 19.20
C TYR A 174 4.00 5.87 18.93
N TRP A 175 4.73 6.54 18.05
CA TRP A 175 6.15 6.35 17.81
C TRP A 175 6.95 7.27 18.72
#